data_AF-A0A7W0SWC3-F1
#
_entry.id   AF-A0A7W0SWC3-F1
#
_cell.length_a   1.000
_cell.length_b   1.000
_cell.length_c   1.000
_cell.angle_alpha   90.00
_cell.angle_beta   90.00
_cell.angle_gamma   90.00
#
_symmetry.space_group_name_H-M   'P 1'
#
loop_
_entity.id
_entity.type
_entity.pdbx_description
1 polymer ?
#
loop_
_entity_poly.entity_id
_entity_poly.type
_entity_poly.pdbx_seq_one_letter_code
_entity_poly.pdbx_strand_id
1 'polypeptide(L)'
;MDERRTEHLLARLWREIPAPSQDELETIGRRARAEANVVEAAPTRTMRSNGRRLRLRWAVGGAACALLVGSALGFGLASSLTPSGSAQVNFVGFGFRPVPGWNVLQTGTLDQTGVATAVAANVQLGAGDDLGGPHATLASLPTRGVLIFATFRLRGDPEQDARFEARDLPLQIKDAERMAASNGALGDLGRYRLRAAVGGYNIDARVYFGQGKPSPAAVAAAQAQLSRLVVAAERVTLRVQPTVIGARAGTTRVRVSGIAEGARAGEAVTIQGKTCGLRFFRVIGGAVTEADGGWWNYVYPSKLTTLRAVWRDETSAEVTVRVQAFVTIRRRSARRFEVSVGGPFWRKRAIIQRFDNRLGSWSAVKSVVLTDDYGIGVRAMFTLPVPKGTLIRAVFPRSLAAPCFLAGVSNSVRT
;
A
#
# COMPACT_ATOMS: atom_id res chain seq x y z
N MET A 1 -5.94 12.46 -29.68
CA MET A 1 -5.12 13.48 -28.99
C MET A 1 -3.74 12.88 -28.88
N ASP A 2 -2.76 13.47 -29.55
CA ASP A 2 -1.48 12.83 -29.89
C ASP A 2 -0.53 12.77 -28.68
N GLU A 3 -0.11 11.56 -28.30
CA GLU A 3 0.69 11.26 -27.10
C GLU A 3 2.00 12.05 -27.07
N ARG A 4 2.61 12.23 -28.25
CA ARG A 4 3.83 13.03 -28.44
C ARG A 4 3.67 14.50 -28.05
N ARG A 5 2.46 15.05 -28.15
CA ARG A 5 2.19 16.46 -27.78
C ARG A 5 2.14 16.64 -26.27
N THR A 6 1.77 15.59 -25.52
CA THR A 6 1.67 15.61 -24.06
C THR A 6 3.05 15.52 -23.42
N GLU A 7 3.92 14.64 -23.93
CA GLU A 7 5.31 14.52 -23.48
C GLU A 7 6.09 15.82 -23.71
N HIS A 8 5.89 16.46 -24.86
CA HIS A 8 6.58 17.71 -25.19
C HIS A 8 6.18 18.88 -24.27
N LEU A 9 4.92 18.91 -23.83
CA LEU A 9 4.41 19.91 -22.88
C LEU A 9 4.95 19.68 -21.47
N LEU A 10 5.02 18.43 -21.02
CA LEU A 10 5.60 18.08 -19.71
C LEU A 10 7.09 18.37 -19.64
N ALA A 11 7.84 18.05 -20.70
CA ALA A 11 9.28 18.37 -20.79
C ALA A 11 9.58 19.87 -20.87
N ARG A 12 8.61 20.69 -21.30
CA ARG A 12 8.73 22.15 -21.29
C ARG A 12 8.44 22.71 -19.90
N LEU A 13 7.37 22.23 -19.25
CA LEU A 13 7.03 22.62 -17.88
C LEU A 13 8.11 22.26 -16.87
N TRP A 14 8.78 21.10 -17.04
CA TRP A 14 9.84 20.69 -16.11
C TRP A 14 11.10 21.56 -16.19
N ARG A 15 11.38 22.16 -17.35
CA ARG A 15 12.52 23.07 -17.54
C ARG A 15 12.27 24.49 -17.04
N GLU A 16 11.01 24.86 -16.84
CA GLU A 16 10.62 26.19 -16.37
C GLU A 16 10.49 26.29 -14.84
N ILE A 17 10.69 25.20 -14.10
CA ILE A 17 10.71 25.23 -12.63
C ILE A 17 12.15 25.55 -12.19
N PRO A 18 12.45 26.76 -11.70
CA PRO A 18 13.76 27.07 -11.17
C PRO A 18 14.04 26.18 -9.96
N ALA A 19 15.24 25.62 -9.89
CA ALA A 19 15.70 24.95 -8.68
C ALA A 19 15.70 25.97 -7.52
N PRO A 20 15.24 25.59 -6.31
CA PRO A 20 15.26 26.48 -5.17
C PRO A 20 16.70 26.94 -4.91
N SER A 21 16.85 28.21 -4.57
CA SER A 21 18.15 28.78 -4.23
C SER A 21 18.72 28.14 -2.96
N GLN A 22 20.05 28.20 -2.79
CA GLN A 22 20.70 27.70 -1.58
C GLN A 22 20.14 28.37 -0.30
N ASP A 23 19.82 29.66 -0.37
CA ASP A 23 19.18 30.42 0.72
C ASP A 23 17.78 29.90 1.08
N GLU A 24 16.99 29.48 0.09
CA GLU A 24 15.68 28.86 0.32
C GLU A 24 15.83 27.50 1.01
N LEU A 25 16.80 26.69 0.58
CA LEU A 25 17.09 25.40 1.22
C LEU A 25 17.56 25.58 2.67
N GLU A 26 18.41 26.57 2.95
CA GLU A 26 18.84 26.89 4.31
C GLU A 26 17.70 27.43 5.18
N THR A 27 16.78 28.21 4.60
CA THR A 27 15.60 28.71 5.31
C THR A 27 14.63 27.59 5.66
N ILE A 28 14.42 26.64 4.74
CA ILE A 28 13.66 25.41 4.99
C ILE A 28 14.33 24.59 6.10
N GLY A 29 15.66 24.42 6.05
CA GLY A 29 16.44 23.71 7.07
C GLY A 29 16.36 24.35 8.46
N ARG A 30 16.44 25.67 8.54
CA ARG A 30 16.29 26.42 9.81
C ARG A 30 14.89 26.26 10.41
N ARG A 31 13.85 26.31 9.58
CA ARG A 31 12.47 26.14 10.04
C ARG A 31 12.22 24.74 10.58
N ALA A 32 12.73 23.70 9.92
CA ALA A 32 12.61 22.32 10.39
C ALA A 32 13.29 22.10 11.76
N ARG A 33 14.46 22.73 12.00
CA ARG A 33 15.17 22.66 13.29
C ARG A 33 14.43 23.42 14.41
N ALA A 34 13.84 24.58 14.08
CA ALA A 34 13.06 25.35 15.05
C ALA A 34 11.79 24.58 15.49
N GLU A 35 11.12 23.89 14.57
CA GLU A 35 9.94 23.09 14.88
C GLU A 35 10.28 21.83 15.71
N ALA A 36 11.49 21.26 15.56
CA ALA A 36 11.95 20.15 16.39
C ALA A 36 12.21 20.56 17.85
N ASN A 37 12.80 21.74 18.07
CA ASN A 37 13.17 22.21 19.42
C ASN A 37 11.97 22.66 20.28
N VAL A 38 10.82 23.01 19.66
CA VAL A 38 9.60 23.40 20.40
C VAL A 38 8.91 22.21 21.07
N VAL A 39 9.20 20.97 20.63
CA VAL A 39 8.58 19.76 21.20
C VAL A 39 9.21 19.32 22.52
N GLU A 40 10.43 19.78 22.83
CA GLU A 40 11.22 19.30 23.98
C GLU A 40 11.11 20.20 25.23
N ALA A 41 10.53 21.40 25.11
CA ALA A 41 10.38 22.35 26.22
C ALA A 41 8.92 22.49 26.68
N ALA A 42 8.38 21.47 27.34
CA ALA A 42 7.15 21.59 28.12
C ALA A 42 7.46 21.44 29.63
N PRO A 43 7.11 22.41 30.49
CA PRO A 43 7.45 22.36 31.90
C PRO A 43 6.60 21.33 32.67
N THR A 44 7.28 20.47 33.42
CA THR A 44 6.68 19.55 34.39
C THR A 44 6.01 20.32 35.52
N ARG A 45 4.68 20.37 35.48
CA ARG A 45 3.85 20.95 36.54
C ARG A 45 3.76 19.94 37.69
N THR A 46 4.53 20.19 38.76
CA THR A 46 4.52 19.41 39.99
C THR A 46 3.15 19.51 40.67
N MET A 47 2.42 18.39 40.72
CA MET A 47 1.16 18.26 41.45
C MET A 47 1.45 17.86 42.89
N ARG A 48 1.10 18.76 43.81
CA ARG A 48 1.25 18.66 45.26
C ARG A 48 0.13 17.76 45.81
N SER A 49 0.45 16.53 46.22
CA SER A 49 -0.50 15.65 46.93
C SER A 49 -0.18 15.62 48.43
N ASN A 50 -1.21 15.87 49.23
CA ASN A 50 -1.17 15.87 50.68
C ASN A 50 -1.29 14.43 51.22
N GLY A 51 -0.29 14.07 52.03
CA GLY A 51 -0.30 13.16 53.18
C GLY A 51 -1.29 11.99 53.25
N ARG A 52 -0.74 10.77 53.22
CA ARG A 52 -0.93 9.81 54.32
C ARG A 52 0.24 8.83 54.38
N ARG A 53 0.81 8.73 55.58
CA ARG A 53 1.99 7.95 55.94
C ARG A 53 1.65 6.46 55.94
N LEU A 54 2.40 5.65 55.22
CA LEU A 54 2.70 4.28 55.63
C LEU A 54 4.13 3.94 55.23
N ARG A 55 4.95 3.69 56.26
CA ARG A 55 6.32 3.22 56.14
C ARG A 55 6.28 1.73 55.81
N LEU A 56 6.91 1.33 54.72
CA LEU A 56 7.43 -0.04 54.62
C LEU A 56 8.76 0.00 53.87
N ARG A 57 9.81 -0.31 54.62
CA ARG A 57 11.19 -0.51 54.16
C ARG A 57 11.25 -1.86 53.46
N TRP A 58 11.73 -1.92 52.23
CA TRP A 58 12.63 -2.98 51.75
C TRP A 58 13.52 -2.40 50.66
N ALA A 59 14.81 -2.68 50.80
CA ALA A 59 15.86 -2.33 49.86
C ALA A 59 16.17 -3.52 48.95
N VAL A 60 16.98 -3.22 47.93
CA VAL A 60 17.78 -4.11 47.07
C VAL A 60 17.17 -4.46 45.71
N GLY A 61 17.91 -4.13 44.65
CA GLY A 61 17.96 -4.96 43.44
C GLY A 61 18.02 -4.24 42.09
N GLY A 62 19.23 -3.84 41.66
CA GLY A 62 19.81 -4.26 40.37
C GLY A 62 19.28 -3.73 39.02
N ALA A 63 20.23 -3.20 38.23
CA ALA A 63 20.42 -3.36 36.78
C ALA A 63 19.29 -2.92 35.82
N ALA A 64 19.50 -1.84 35.05
CA ALA A 64 20.07 -1.84 33.69
C ALA A 64 19.15 -2.44 32.61
N CYS A 65 18.76 -1.63 31.62
CA CYS A 65 18.98 -1.93 30.20
C CYS A 65 18.50 -0.79 29.30
N ALA A 66 19.29 -0.58 28.25
CA ALA A 66 19.18 0.42 27.22
C ALA A 66 18.31 -0.05 26.03
N LEU A 67 18.02 0.91 25.15
CA LEU A 67 17.71 0.78 23.72
C LEU A 67 16.42 0.04 23.33
N LEU A 68 15.54 0.74 22.61
CA LEU A 68 14.86 0.26 21.40
C LEU A 68 14.07 1.44 20.78
N VAL A 69 14.75 2.23 19.94
CA VAL A 69 14.08 3.05 18.92
C VAL A 69 14.83 2.80 17.62
N GLY A 70 14.23 2.04 16.72
CA GLY A 70 14.82 1.82 15.41
C GLY A 70 14.13 0.73 14.61
N SER A 71 12.98 1.06 14.02
CA SER A 71 12.53 0.43 12.77
C SER A 71 11.20 1.01 12.30
N ALA A 72 11.20 1.63 11.12
CA ALA A 72 10.22 1.46 10.04
C ALA A 72 10.17 2.68 9.10
N LEU A 73 11.28 2.96 8.41
CA LEU A 73 11.27 3.72 7.15
C LEU A 73 12.28 3.06 6.20
N GLY A 74 11.86 1.97 5.55
CA GLY A 74 12.60 1.35 4.46
C GLY A 74 12.23 2.00 3.15
N PHE A 75 13.09 2.88 2.63
CA PHE A 75 13.07 3.28 1.23
C PHE A 75 13.63 2.15 0.37
N GLY A 76 12.82 1.63 -0.56
CA GLY A 76 13.26 0.67 -1.56
C GLY A 76 14.04 1.35 -2.67
N LEU A 77 15.37 1.24 -2.62
CA LEU A 77 16.22 1.35 -3.80
C LEU A 77 16.67 -0.06 -4.19
N ALA A 78 16.44 -0.40 -5.45
CA ALA A 78 16.85 -1.64 -6.06
C ALA A 78 18.36 -1.84 -5.90
N SER A 79 18.76 -2.85 -5.13
CA SER A 79 20.15 -3.29 -5.05
C SER A 79 20.35 -4.44 -6.03
N SER A 80 20.82 -4.13 -7.24
CA SER A 80 21.50 -5.10 -8.08
C SER A 80 22.94 -5.22 -7.58
N LEU A 81 23.21 -6.20 -6.72
CA LEU A 81 24.59 -6.50 -6.31
C LEU A 81 24.82 -8.01 -6.27
N THR A 82 25.59 -8.49 -7.25
CA THR A 82 26.62 -9.52 -7.06
C THR A 82 27.82 -9.10 -7.93
N PRO A 83 29.09 -9.41 -7.57
CA PRO A 83 29.54 -10.52 -6.73
C PRO A 83 30.43 -10.13 -5.54
N SER A 84 30.47 -11.02 -4.54
CA SER A 84 31.34 -11.02 -3.34
C SER A 84 30.79 -10.29 -2.10
N GLY A 85 30.36 -11.07 -1.11
CA GLY A 85 30.59 -10.72 0.29
C GLY A 85 29.60 -9.82 1.02
N SER A 86 28.32 -10.20 1.11
CA SER A 86 27.62 -10.24 2.40
C SER A 86 26.25 -10.92 2.21
N ALA A 87 26.14 -12.18 2.59
CA ALA A 87 24.84 -12.77 2.81
C ALA A 87 24.24 -12.06 4.04
N GLN A 88 23.28 -11.14 3.85
CA GLN A 88 22.42 -10.76 4.96
C GLN A 88 21.70 -12.03 5.41
N VAL A 89 22.03 -12.49 6.61
CA VAL A 89 21.72 -13.85 7.08
C VAL A 89 20.22 -14.03 7.41
N ASN A 90 19.45 -12.95 7.48
CA ASN A 90 18.03 -12.98 7.81
C ASN A 90 17.21 -12.24 6.75
N PHE A 91 16.91 -12.91 5.63
CA PHE A 91 15.92 -12.39 4.68
C PHE A 91 14.51 -12.68 5.23
N VAL A 92 13.77 -11.63 5.58
CA VAL A 92 12.36 -11.70 5.96
C VAL A 92 11.55 -11.08 4.82
N GLY A 93 10.70 -11.85 4.15
CA GLY A 93 9.85 -11.33 3.07
C GLY A 93 9.54 -12.34 1.98
N PHE A 94 9.16 -11.83 0.80
CA PHE A 94 8.84 -12.62 -0.39
C PHE A 94 10.00 -12.63 -1.39
N GLY A 95 10.32 -13.79 -1.92
CA GLY A 95 11.20 -13.92 -3.08
C GLY A 95 12.15 -15.10 -3.00
N PHE A 96 13.41 -14.92 -3.36
CA PHE A 96 14.38 -16.02 -3.42
C PHE A 96 15.66 -15.70 -2.65
N ARG A 97 16.22 -16.72 -2.00
CA ARG A 97 17.63 -16.72 -1.62
C ARG A 97 18.44 -17.24 -2.80
N PRO A 98 19.38 -16.47 -3.38
CA PRO A 98 20.12 -16.90 -4.56
C PRO A 98 20.95 -18.17 -4.28
N VAL A 99 20.89 -19.13 -5.20
CA VAL A 99 21.95 -20.14 -5.37
C VAL A 99 23.20 -19.44 -5.93
N PRO A 100 24.44 -19.87 -5.60
CA PRO A 100 25.63 -19.32 -6.24
C PRO A 100 25.52 -19.30 -7.76
N GLY A 101 25.86 -18.17 -8.39
CA GLY A 101 25.74 -17.97 -9.83
C GLY A 101 24.35 -17.54 -10.32
N TRP A 102 23.39 -17.31 -9.42
CA TRP A 102 22.08 -16.75 -9.77
C TRP A 102 21.98 -15.27 -9.43
N ASN A 103 21.30 -14.53 -10.29
CA ASN A 103 20.88 -13.15 -10.10
C ASN A 103 19.44 -13.12 -9.62
N VAL A 104 19.14 -12.28 -8.62
CA VAL A 104 17.79 -12.14 -8.05
C VAL A 104 17.38 -10.67 -8.04
N LEU A 105 16.16 -10.40 -8.48
CA LEU A 105 15.49 -9.10 -8.39
C LEU A 105 14.13 -9.31 -7.70
N GLN A 106 13.82 -8.59 -6.64
CA GLN A 106 12.58 -8.84 -5.87
C GLN A 106 12.10 -7.62 -5.10
N THR A 107 10.80 -7.56 -4.79
CA THR A 107 10.22 -6.50 -3.95
C THR A 107 10.46 -6.69 -2.46
N GLY A 108 10.58 -7.93 -1.99
CA GLY A 108 10.67 -8.28 -0.55
C GLY A 108 9.36 -8.11 0.22
N THR A 109 8.51 -7.15 -0.14
CA THR A 109 7.19 -6.90 0.45
C THR A 109 6.09 -6.84 -0.62
N LEU A 110 4.83 -6.92 -0.19
CA LEU A 110 3.69 -6.63 -1.06
C LEU A 110 3.66 -5.14 -1.42
N ASP A 111 3.31 -4.84 -2.67
CA ASP A 111 3.09 -3.47 -3.14
C ASP A 111 1.68 -2.94 -2.77
N GLN A 112 1.33 -1.75 -3.27
CA GLN A 112 0.01 -1.15 -3.03
C GLN A 112 -1.15 -1.93 -3.66
N THR A 113 -0.87 -2.81 -4.62
CA THR A 113 -1.83 -3.71 -5.25
C THR A 113 -1.99 -5.02 -4.48
N GLY A 114 -1.15 -5.24 -3.45
CA GLY A 114 -1.14 -6.48 -2.67
C GLY A 114 -0.39 -7.62 -3.37
N VAL A 115 0.54 -7.28 -4.26
CA VAL A 115 1.36 -8.24 -5.01
C VAL A 115 2.83 -8.02 -4.66
N ALA A 116 3.55 -9.09 -4.35
CA ALA A 116 5.02 -9.09 -4.38
C ALA A 116 5.50 -9.83 -5.64
N THR A 117 6.65 -9.43 -6.17
CA THR A 117 7.26 -10.08 -7.33
C THR A 117 8.72 -10.41 -7.06
N ALA A 118 9.17 -11.52 -7.63
CA ALA A 118 10.57 -11.93 -7.58
C ALA A 118 10.97 -12.62 -8.88
N VAL A 119 12.14 -12.27 -9.39
CA VAL A 119 12.81 -12.86 -10.54
C VAL A 119 14.10 -13.49 -10.03
N ALA A 120 14.39 -14.71 -10.45
CA ALA A 120 15.69 -15.35 -10.27
C ALA A 120 16.15 -15.93 -11.61
N ALA A 121 17.39 -15.67 -12.02
CA ALA A 121 17.95 -16.22 -13.25
C ALA A 121 19.41 -16.67 -13.07
N ASN A 122 19.81 -17.76 -13.74
CA ASN A 122 21.22 -18.18 -13.79
C ASN A 122 22.04 -17.46 -14.89
N VAL A 123 21.47 -16.38 -15.42
CA VAL A 123 22.07 -15.49 -16.42
C VAL A 123 21.95 -14.06 -15.92
N GLN A 124 22.69 -13.14 -16.54
CA GLN A 124 22.58 -11.72 -16.22
C GLN A 124 21.17 -11.21 -16.57
N LEU A 125 20.55 -10.47 -15.65
CA LEU A 125 19.27 -9.83 -15.91
C LEU A 125 19.46 -8.65 -16.88
N GLY A 126 18.58 -8.55 -17.87
CA GLY A 126 18.59 -7.49 -18.88
C GLY A 126 18.23 -6.13 -18.28
N ALA A 127 18.80 -5.05 -18.82
CA ALA A 127 18.58 -3.69 -18.31
C ALA A 127 17.13 -3.18 -18.42
N GLY A 128 16.31 -3.81 -19.28
CA GLY A 128 14.89 -3.51 -19.43
C GLY A 128 13.96 -4.39 -18.58
N ASP A 129 14.52 -5.27 -17.74
CA ASP A 129 13.71 -6.06 -16.82
C ASP A 129 13.33 -5.25 -15.59
N ASP A 130 12.07 -5.37 -15.19
CA ASP A 130 11.55 -4.75 -13.99
C ASP A 130 10.63 -5.71 -13.22
N LEU A 131 9.94 -5.17 -12.22
CA LEU A 131 9.00 -5.91 -11.39
C LEU A 131 7.69 -6.28 -12.11
N GLY A 132 7.41 -5.66 -13.27
CA GLY A 132 6.30 -6.00 -14.17
C GLY A 132 6.59 -7.23 -15.01
N GLY A 133 7.87 -7.52 -15.29
CA GLY A 133 8.29 -8.81 -15.83
C GLY A 133 9.68 -8.80 -16.48
N PRO A 134 10.34 -9.96 -16.59
CA PRO A 134 11.69 -10.06 -17.14
C PRO A 134 11.70 -10.17 -18.68
N HIS A 135 11.10 -9.19 -19.36
CA HIS A 135 10.91 -9.22 -20.81
C HIS A 135 12.22 -9.24 -21.60
N ALA A 136 13.22 -8.47 -21.19
CA ALA A 136 14.51 -8.39 -21.86
C ALA A 136 15.29 -9.69 -21.68
N THR A 137 15.37 -10.24 -20.45
CA THR A 137 16.06 -11.53 -20.24
C THR A 137 15.38 -12.67 -20.97
N LEU A 138 14.05 -12.70 -21.02
CA LEU A 138 13.33 -13.75 -21.74
C LEU A 138 13.57 -13.71 -23.25
N ALA A 139 13.66 -12.51 -23.85
CA ALA A 139 13.93 -12.36 -25.28
C ALA A 139 15.31 -12.86 -25.70
N SER A 140 16.28 -12.86 -24.78
CA SER A 140 17.66 -13.29 -25.02
C SER A 140 18.09 -14.46 -24.14
N LEU A 141 17.16 -15.28 -23.64
CA LEU A 141 17.48 -16.37 -22.71
C LEU A 141 18.30 -17.44 -23.46
N PRO A 142 19.58 -17.65 -23.10
CA PRO A 142 20.43 -18.60 -23.83
C PRO A 142 19.95 -20.02 -23.59
N THR A 143 20.38 -20.96 -24.42
CA THR A 143 20.04 -22.39 -24.36
C THR A 143 20.13 -23.04 -22.96
N ARG A 144 21.14 -22.67 -22.16
CA ARG A 144 21.34 -23.17 -20.78
C ARG A 144 20.74 -22.25 -19.71
N GLY A 145 20.14 -21.15 -20.14
CA GLY A 145 19.49 -20.16 -19.32
C GLY A 145 18.22 -20.70 -18.68
N VAL A 146 18.06 -20.37 -17.41
CA VAL A 146 16.90 -20.66 -16.59
C VAL A 146 16.48 -19.36 -15.93
N LEU A 147 15.20 -19.04 -16.02
CA LEU A 147 14.59 -17.92 -15.33
C LEU A 147 13.35 -18.38 -14.58
N ILE A 148 13.19 -17.92 -13.33
CA ILE A 148 12.01 -18.12 -12.51
C ILE A 148 11.43 -16.75 -12.21
N PHE A 149 10.16 -16.54 -12.56
CA PHE A 149 9.38 -15.37 -12.19
C PHE A 149 8.25 -15.80 -11.27
N ALA A 150 8.26 -15.33 -10.03
CA ALA A 150 7.25 -15.62 -9.02
C ALA A 150 6.47 -14.35 -8.67
N THR A 151 5.16 -14.50 -8.55
CA THR A 151 4.29 -13.48 -7.95
C THR A 151 3.62 -14.06 -6.71
N PHE A 152 3.49 -13.24 -5.67
CA PHE A 152 2.90 -13.61 -4.39
C PHE A 152 1.71 -12.70 -4.12
N ARG A 153 0.57 -13.27 -3.75
CA ARG A 153 -0.67 -12.53 -3.45
C ARG A 153 -1.26 -13.02 -2.14
N LEU A 154 -1.81 -12.10 -1.36
CA LEU A 154 -2.59 -12.45 -0.17
C LEU A 154 -3.80 -13.30 -0.53
N ARG A 155 -4.02 -14.37 0.24
CA ARG A 155 -5.26 -15.18 0.24
C ARG A 155 -6.41 -14.44 0.92
N GLY A 156 -7.64 -14.94 0.75
CA GLY A 156 -8.88 -14.38 1.29
C GLY A 156 -9.94 -14.05 0.23
N ASP A 157 -9.73 -14.54 -0.99
CA ASP A 157 -10.69 -14.45 -2.10
C ASP A 157 -10.95 -15.87 -2.61
N PRO A 158 -12.04 -16.53 -2.17
CA PRO A 158 -12.29 -17.94 -2.45
C PRO A 158 -12.22 -18.31 -3.94
N GLU A 159 -12.69 -17.43 -4.82
CA GLU A 159 -12.68 -17.68 -6.28
C GLU A 159 -11.26 -17.67 -6.86
N GLN A 160 -10.38 -16.84 -6.33
CA GLN A 160 -8.98 -16.80 -6.74
C GLN A 160 -8.19 -17.91 -6.07
N ASP A 161 -8.43 -18.14 -4.77
CA ASP A 161 -7.73 -19.11 -3.93
C ASP A 161 -7.98 -20.53 -4.44
N ALA A 162 -9.18 -20.85 -4.94
CA ALA A 162 -9.51 -22.14 -5.55
C ALA A 162 -8.65 -22.52 -6.76
N ARG A 163 -7.90 -21.57 -7.34
CA ARG A 163 -6.99 -21.80 -8.47
C ARG A 163 -5.56 -22.20 -8.04
N PHE A 164 -5.30 -22.26 -6.74
CA PHE A 164 -4.01 -22.56 -6.14
C PHE A 164 -4.14 -23.77 -5.22
N GLU A 165 -3.44 -24.84 -5.54
CA GLU A 165 -3.42 -26.04 -4.72
C GLU A 165 -2.59 -25.80 -3.45
N ALA A 166 -3.08 -26.25 -2.29
CA ALA A 166 -2.32 -26.17 -1.05
C ALA A 166 -1.03 -26.98 -1.16
N ARG A 167 0.12 -26.35 -0.87
CA ARG A 167 1.43 -27.00 -0.92
C ARG A 167 2.33 -26.48 0.19
N ASP A 168 3.30 -27.31 0.56
CA ASP A 168 4.38 -26.92 1.46
C ASP A 168 5.62 -26.47 0.68
N LEU A 169 6.44 -25.64 1.32
CA LEU A 169 7.80 -25.37 0.83
C LEU A 169 8.74 -26.52 1.20
N PRO A 170 9.72 -26.86 0.35
CA PRO A 170 10.03 -26.25 -0.95
C PRO A 170 9.10 -26.73 -2.08
N LEU A 171 8.70 -25.80 -2.97
CA LEU A 171 7.92 -26.12 -4.17
C LEU A 171 8.73 -27.00 -5.12
N GLN A 172 8.06 -27.93 -5.82
CA GLN A 172 8.71 -28.91 -6.68
C GLN A 172 8.37 -28.66 -8.15
N ILE A 173 9.38 -28.59 -9.02
CA ILE A 173 9.19 -28.36 -10.45
C ILE A 173 8.40 -29.48 -11.14
N LYS A 174 8.42 -30.70 -10.58
CA LYS A 174 7.61 -31.82 -11.07
C LYS A 174 6.11 -31.55 -10.97
N ASP A 175 5.70 -30.64 -10.09
CA ASP A 175 4.31 -30.23 -9.90
C ASP A 175 3.90 -29.09 -10.85
N ALA A 176 4.83 -28.61 -11.68
CA ALA A 176 4.57 -27.52 -12.62
C ALA A 176 3.91 -28.03 -13.90
N GLU A 177 2.86 -27.33 -14.35
CA GLU A 177 2.20 -27.59 -15.61
C GLU A 177 3.03 -27.05 -16.77
N ARG A 178 3.29 -27.88 -17.78
CA ARG A 178 3.93 -27.42 -19.02
C ARG A 178 2.94 -26.54 -19.80
N MET A 179 3.34 -25.31 -20.09
CA MET A 179 2.52 -24.37 -20.86
C MET A 179 2.72 -24.58 -22.37
N ALA A 180 1.63 -24.59 -23.13
CA ALA A 180 1.64 -24.71 -24.59
C ALA A 180 2.44 -23.57 -25.23
N ALA A 181 3.32 -23.90 -26.20
CA ALA A 181 4.14 -22.96 -26.98
C ALA A 181 3.33 -21.73 -27.39
N SER A 182 3.83 -20.51 -27.12
CA SER A 182 3.18 -19.29 -27.60
C SER A 182 3.70 -19.00 -29.00
N ASN A 183 2.81 -18.73 -29.95
CA ASN A 183 3.15 -18.31 -31.31
C ASN A 183 3.72 -16.87 -31.38
N GLY A 184 4.50 -16.45 -30.38
CA GLY A 184 4.97 -15.07 -30.21
C GLY A 184 6.47 -14.95 -29.89
N ALA A 185 6.90 -13.76 -29.49
CA ALA A 185 8.30 -13.34 -29.30
C ALA A 185 9.15 -14.18 -28.33
N LEU A 186 8.53 -15.12 -27.60
CA LEU A 186 9.20 -16.00 -26.64
C LEU A 186 9.69 -17.32 -27.27
N GLY A 187 9.59 -17.50 -28.60
CA GLY A 187 10.24 -18.61 -29.33
C GLY A 187 9.96 -20.01 -28.78
N ASP A 188 10.93 -20.92 -28.95
CA ASP A 188 10.91 -22.30 -28.44
C ASP A 188 11.35 -22.38 -26.97
N LEU A 189 10.93 -21.46 -26.10
CA LEU A 189 11.25 -21.55 -24.68
C LEU A 189 10.41 -22.64 -23.99
N GLY A 190 11.07 -23.48 -23.19
CA GLY A 190 10.41 -24.41 -22.30
C GLY A 190 9.73 -23.63 -21.18
N ARG A 191 8.40 -23.72 -21.08
CA ARG A 191 7.61 -22.92 -20.13
C ARG A 191 6.80 -23.81 -19.21
N TYR A 192 6.94 -23.55 -17.92
CA TYR A 192 6.30 -24.29 -16.85
C TYR A 192 5.66 -23.31 -15.89
N ARG A 193 4.47 -23.65 -15.39
CA ARG A 193 3.74 -22.83 -14.43
C ARG A 193 3.40 -23.66 -13.20
N LEU A 194 3.77 -23.15 -12.05
CA LEU A 194 3.47 -23.74 -10.75
C LEU A 194 2.59 -22.77 -9.98
N ARG A 195 1.42 -23.24 -9.57
CA ARG A 195 0.50 -22.51 -8.71
C ARG A 195 0.40 -23.23 -7.38
N ALA A 196 0.68 -22.50 -6.30
CA ALA A 196 0.68 -23.03 -4.95
C ALA A 196 0.03 -22.05 -3.98
N ALA A 197 -0.80 -22.55 -3.06
CA ALA A 197 -1.21 -21.84 -1.86
C ALA A 197 -0.28 -22.28 -0.72
N VAL A 198 0.52 -21.36 -0.21
CA VAL A 198 1.49 -21.59 0.87
C VAL A 198 1.19 -20.62 1.99
N GLY A 199 0.78 -21.13 3.15
CA GLY A 199 0.32 -20.32 4.28
C GLY A 199 -0.75 -19.31 3.84
N GLY A 200 -0.54 -18.03 4.14
CA GLY A 200 -1.44 -16.93 3.79
C GLY A 200 -1.35 -16.41 2.34
N TYR A 201 -0.64 -17.10 1.44
CA TYR A 201 -0.28 -16.57 0.12
C TYR A 201 -0.54 -17.52 -1.04
N ASN A 202 -1.02 -16.97 -2.16
CA ASN A 202 -1.05 -17.60 -3.46
C ASN A 202 0.22 -17.24 -4.23
N ILE A 203 0.90 -18.25 -4.75
CA ILE A 203 2.16 -18.15 -5.48
C ILE A 203 1.93 -18.61 -6.91
N ASP A 204 2.16 -17.74 -7.89
CA ASP A 204 2.21 -18.08 -9.31
C ASP A 204 3.67 -17.97 -9.77
N ALA A 205 4.35 -19.11 -9.85
CA ALA A 205 5.74 -19.22 -10.30
C ALA A 205 5.79 -19.74 -11.74
N ARG A 206 6.45 -18.98 -12.61
CA ARG A 206 6.69 -19.31 -14.01
C ARG A 206 8.16 -19.60 -14.20
N VAL A 207 8.47 -20.79 -14.68
CA VAL A 207 9.83 -21.23 -14.96
C VAL A 207 10.01 -21.27 -16.48
N TYR A 208 11.07 -20.61 -16.94
CA TYR A 208 11.44 -20.50 -18.34
C TYR A 208 12.82 -21.15 -18.54
N PHE A 209 12.91 -21.95 -19.59
CA PHE A 209 14.13 -22.62 -20.04
C PHE A 209 14.46 -22.16 -21.44
N GLY A 210 15.75 -21.92 -21.73
CA GLY A 210 16.25 -21.52 -23.05
C GLY A 210 16.01 -22.50 -24.20
N GLN A 211 15.39 -23.65 -23.94
CA GLN A 211 15.04 -24.67 -24.93
C GLN A 211 13.66 -25.25 -24.63
N GLY A 212 12.93 -25.67 -25.67
CA GLY A 212 11.57 -26.17 -25.56
C GLY A 212 11.46 -27.47 -24.75
N LYS A 213 12.54 -28.25 -24.78
CA LYS A 213 12.77 -29.43 -23.94
C LYS A 213 13.98 -29.16 -23.04
N PRO A 214 13.78 -28.90 -21.74
CA PRO A 214 14.89 -28.60 -20.84
C PRO A 214 15.77 -29.84 -20.59
N SER A 215 17.07 -29.61 -20.44
CA SER A 215 18.01 -30.67 -20.03
C SER A 215 17.81 -31.04 -18.55
N PRO A 216 18.19 -32.25 -18.12
CA PRO A 216 18.15 -32.63 -16.71
C PRO A 216 18.92 -31.67 -15.79
N ALA A 217 20.06 -31.15 -16.26
CA ALA A 217 20.86 -30.16 -15.53
C ALA A 217 20.11 -28.83 -15.35
N ALA A 218 19.40 -28.36 -16.38
CA ALA A 218 18.60 -27.15 -16.28
C ALA A 218 17.43 -27.32 -15.30
N VAL A 219 16.74 -28.47 -15.34
CA VAL A 219 15.67 -28.81 -14.39
C VAL A 219 16.19 -28.86 -12.95
N ALA A 220 17.35 -29.49 -12.73
CA ALA A 220 17.98 -29.53 -11.41
C ALA A 220 18.39 -28.13 -10.90
N ALA A 221 18.93 -27.27 -11.78
CA ALA A 221 19.27 -25.90 -11.43
C ALA A 221 18.02 -25.08 -11.05
N ALA A 222 16.94 -25.21 -11.83
CA ALA A 222 15.66 -24.58 -11.52
C ALA A 222 15.12 -25.04 -10.16
N GLN A 223 15.16 -26.35 -9.89
CA GLN A 223 14.72 -26.91 -8.62
C GLN A 223 15.57 -26.40 -7.45
N ALA A 224 16.89 -26.32 -7.60
CA ALA A 224 17.78 -25.81 -6.55
C ALA A 224 17.43 -24.37 -6.16
N GLN A 225 17.11 -23.52 -7.14
CA GLN A 225 16.67 -22.16 -6.88
C GLN A 225 15.25 -22.09 -6.30
N LEU A 226 14.32 -22.90 -6.81
CA LEU A 226 12.94 -22.96 -6.31
C LEU A 226 12.87 -23.44 -4.85
N SER A 227 13.76 -24.35 -4.45
CA SER A 227 13.90 -24.80 -3.06
C SER A 227 14.36 -23.70 -2.10
N ARG A 228 14.78 -22.55 -2.63
CA ARG A 228 15.18 -21.35 -1.88
C ARG A 228 14.17 -20.21 -2.00
N LEU A 229 12.96 -20.49 -2.51
CA LEU A 229 11.82 -19.59 -2.44
C LEU A 229 11.48 -19.33 -0.96
N VAL A 230 11.34 -18.06 -0.60
CA VAL A 230 10.95 -17.60 0.73
C VAL A 230 9.60 -16.90 0.61
N VAL A 231 8.72 -17.24 1.53
CA VAL A 231 7.41 -16.60 1.72
C VAL A 231 7.41 -16.00 3.11
N ALA A 232 6.75 -14.85 3.29
CA ALA A 232 6.64 -14.22 4.59
C ALA A 232 6.03 -15.19 5.62
N ALA A 233 6.67 -15.30 6.79
CA ALA A 233 6.27 -16.20 7.88
C ALA A 233 5.10 -15.65 8.72
N GLU A 234 4.26 -14.78 8.14
CA GLU A 234 3.12 -14.20 8.85
C GLU A 234 2.05 -15.27 9.08
N ARG A 235 1.85 -15.64 10.35
CA ARG A 235 0.81 -16.60 10.76
C ARG A 235 -0.60 -16.05 10.66
N VAL A 236 -0.76 -14.72 10.61
CA VAL A 236 -2.03 -14.07 10.35
C VAL A 236 -1.83 -12.97 9.32
N THR A 237 -2.64 -12.98 8.26
CA THR A 237 -2.54 -11.99 7.18
C THR A 237 -3.73 -11.06 7.16
N LEU A 238 -3.56 -9.85 6.62
CA LEU A 238 -4.65 -8.88 6.45
C LEU A 238 -4.65 -8.32 5.02
N ARG A 239 -5.76 -8.52 4.33
CA ARG A 239 -6.13 -7.90 3.06
C ARG A 239 -7.27 -6.92 3.29
N VAL A 240 -7.18 -5.74 2.67
CA VAL A 240 -8.16 -4.66 2.83
C VAL A 240 -8.61 -4.15 1.47
N GLN A 241 -9.92 -4.16 1.21
CA GLN A 241 -10.47 -3.72 -0.08
C GLN A 241 -11.78 -2.92 0.06
N PRO A 242 -11.87 -1.72 -0.54
CA PRO A 242 -10.77 -0.93 -1.14
C PRO A 242 -9.91 -0.23 -0.05
N THR A 243 -8.67 0.16 -0.39
CA THR A 243 -7.77 0.93 0.50
C THR A 243 -7.95 2.45 0.39
N VAL A 244 -8.72 2.91 -0.61
CA VAL A 244 -9.15 4.30 -0.74
C VAL A 244 -10.67 4.33 -0.84
N ILE A 245 -11.33 5.02 0.08
CA ILE A 245 -12.79 5.15 0.09
C ILE A 245 -13.23 6.60 -0.14
N GLY A 246 -14.20 6.74 -1.06
CA GLY A 246 -15.01 7.92 -1.24
C GLY A 246 -16.12 7.96 -0.19
N ALA A 247 -16.41 9.16 0.32
CA ALA A 247 -17.18 9.27 1.53
C ALA A 247 -18.69 9.24 1.30
N ARG A 248 -19.39 8.42 2.09
CA ARG A 248 -19.89 8.89 3.38
C ARG A 248 -19.02 8.22 4.43
N ALA A 249 -18.12 9.00 5.04
CA ALA A 249 -17.16 8.50 6.00
C ALA A 249 -17.90 7.81 7.15
N GLY A 250 -17.54 6.56 7.47
CA GLY A 250 -18.26 5.74 8.46
C GLY A 250 -19.48 4.96 7.94
N THR A 251 -19.90 5.12 6.68
CA THR A 251 -20.92 4.25 6.07
C THR A 251 -20.38 3.39 4.95
N THR A 252 -19.25 3.78 4.34
CA THR A 252 -18.59 2.94 3.34
C THR A 252 -17.94 1.75 4.03
N ARG A 253 -18.51 0.56 3.81
CA ARG A 253 -17.95 -0.71 4.27
C ARG A 253 -16.64 -1.01 3.54
N VAL A 254 -15.60 -1.33 4.29
CA VAL A 254 -14.32 -1.83 3.78
C VAL A 254 -14.24 -3.30 4.13
N ARG A 255 -14.13 -4.18 3.13
CA ARG A 255 -13.94 -5.61 3.36
C ARG A 255 -12.52 -5.83 3.86
N VAL A 256 -12.41 -6.49 4.99
CA VAL A 256 -11.15 -7.02 5.52
C VAL A 256 -11.23 -8.54 5.47
N SER A 257 -10.15 -9.18 5.07
CA SER A 257 -10.07 -10.63 5.00
C SER A 257 -8.64 -11.10 5.16
N GLY A 258 -8.42 -12.37 5.45
CA GLY A 258 -7.08 -12.94 5.54
C GLY A 258 -7.12 -14.43 5.85
N ILE A 259 -5.95 -14.96 6.18
CA ILE A 259 -5.75 -16.33 6.66
C ILE A 259 -5.11 -16.25 8.05
N ALA A 260 -5.55 -17.09 8.96
CA ALA A 260 -4.86 -17.43 10.20
C ALA A 260 -4.32 -18.87 10.07
N GLU A 261 -3.03 -19.01 9.82
CA GLU A 261 -2.39 -20.28 9.51
C GLU A 261 -2.46 -21.25 10.70
N GLY A 262 -3.03 -22.43 10.47
CA GLY A 262 -3.25 -23.44 11.51
C GLY A 262 -4.40 -23.13 12.45
N ALA A 263 -5.21 -22.10 12.17
CA ALA A 263 -6.43 -21.86 12.93
C ALA A 263 -7.50 -22.91 12.62
N ARG A 264 -8.18 -23.39 13.66
CA ARG A 264 -9.40 -24.20 13.50
C ARG A 264 -10.58 -23.31 13.16
N ALA A 265 -11.64 -23.89 12.59
CA ALA A 265 -12.90 -23.16 12.40
C ALA A 265 -13.42 -22.61 13.73
N GLY A 266 -13.91 -21.36 13.72
CA GLY A 266 -14.48 -20.68 14.87
C GLY A 266 -13.48 -19.97 15.78
N GLU A 267 -12.18 -19.95 15.47
CA GLU A 267 -11.20 -19.18 16.23
C GLU A 267 -11.35 -17.67 15.96
N ALA A 268 -11.22 -16.86 17.02
CA ALA A 268 -11.44 -15.43 16.92
C ALA A 268 -10.23 -14.68 16.36
N VAL A 269 -10.46 -13.85 15.34
CA VAL A 269 -9.49 -12.90 14.79
C VAL A 269 -9.94 -11.49 15.13
N THR A 270 -9.10 -10.73 15.82
CA THR A 270 -9.40 -9.35 16.20
C THR A 270 -8.87 -8.39 15.14
N ILE A 271 -9.71 -7.45 14.70
CA ILE A 271 -9.29 -6.39 13.78
C ILE A 271 -9.05 -5.12 14.59
N GLN A 272 -7.80 -4.68 14.58
CA GLN A 272 -7.38 -3.47 15.26
C GLN A 272 -7.19 -2.32 14.29
N GLY A 273 -7.57 -1.12 14.72
CA GLY A 273 -7.41 0.13 13.97
C GLY A 273 -6.72 1.22 14.77
N LYS A 274 -5.80 1.92 14.12
CA LYS A 274 -5.15 3.15 14.58
C LYS A 274 -5.65 4.29 13.70
N THR A 275 -6.76 4.90 14.11
CA THR A 275 -7.37 6.04 13.41
C THR A 275 -6.53 7.30 13.56
N CYS A 276 -6.46 8.14 12.53
CA CYS A 276 -5.73 9.41 12.55
C CYS A 276 -5.99 10.22 13.83
N GLY A 277 -4.91 10.63 14.49
CA GLY A 277 -4.94 11.33 15.78
C GLY A 277 -4.80 10.41 16.99
N LEU A 278 -5.02 9.10 16.84
CA LEU A 278 -4.72 8.11 17.89
C LEU A 278 -3.26 7.67 17.83
N ARG A 279 -2.67 7.40 18.99
CA ARG A 279 -1.28 6.94 19.13
C ARG A 279 -1.15 5.41 19.20
N PHE A 280 -2.24 4.71 19.47
CA PHE A 280 -2.26 3.27 19.70
C PHE A 280 -3.42 2.60 18.95
N PHE A 281 -3.26 1.31 18.68
CA PHE A 281 -4.28 0.46 18.09
C PHE A 281 -5.41 0.17 19.08
N ARG A 282 -6.65 0.16 18.58
CA ARG A 282 -7.85 -0.24 19.32
C ARG A 282 -8.60 -1.30 18.53
N VAL A 283 -9.33 -2.17 19.21
CA VAL A 283 -10.24 -3.11 18.54
C VAL A 283 -11.37 -2.33 17.87
N ILE A 284 -11.58 -2.56 16.57
CA ILE A 284 -12.64 -1.93 15.78
C ILE A 284 -13.58 -2.94 15.12
N GLY A 285 -13.27 -4.23 15.23
CA GLY A 285 -14.06 -5.34 14.72
C GLY A 285 -13.41 -6.68 15.06
N GLY A 286 -14.06 -7.78 14.70
CA GLY A 286 -13.50 -9.12 14.85
C GLY A 286 -14.18 -10.09 13.90
N ALA A 287 -13.47 -11.11 13.45
CA ALA A 287 -13.96 -12.18 12.59
C ALA A 287 -13.78 -13.53 13.29
N VAL A 288 -14.37 -14.57 12.72
CA VAL A 288 -14.07 -15.95 13.07
C VAL A 288 -13.47 -16.64 11.86
N THR A 289 -12.58 -17.59 12.12
CA THR A 289 -11.96 -18.40 11.06
C THR A 289 -12.92 -19.46 10.53
N GLU A 290 -12.82 -19.73 9.24
CA GLU A 290 -13.45 -20.83 8.53
C GLU A 290 -12.56 -22.09 8.64
N ALA A 291 -12.99 -23.21 8.05
CA ALA A 291 -12.29 -24.49 8.18
C ALA A 291 -10.87 -24.49 7.61
N ASP A 292 -10.58 -23.63 6.64
CA ASP A 292 -9.27 -23.45 6.02
C ASP A 292 -8.41 -22.36 6.70
N GLY A 293 -8.87 -21.82 7.84
CA GLY A 293 -8.25 -20.70 8.53
C GLY A 293 -8.55 -19.33 7.91
N GLY A 294 -9.31 -19.29 6.80
CA GLY A 294 -9.79 -18.06 6.17
C GLY A 294 -10.71 -17.27 7.08
N TRP A 295 -10.67 -15.94 6.99
CA TRP A 295 -11.57 -15.10 7.76
C TRP A 295 -11.88 -13.82 7.01
N TRP A 296 -13.03 -13.20 7.30
CA TRP A 296 -13.39 -11.91 6.74
C TRP A 296 -14.38 -11.15 7.63
N ASN A 297 -14.42 -9.83 7.47
CA ASN A 297 -15.46 -8.95 8.03
C ASN A 297 -15.52 -7.63 7.24
N TYR A 298 -16.41 -6.73 7.62
CA TYR A 298 -16.44 -5.35 7.23
C TYR A 298 -16.02 -4.45 8.40
N VAL A 299 -15.23 -3.42 8.09
CA VAL A 299 -14.96 -2.30 8.99
C VAL A 299 -15.42 -0.99 8.36
N TYR A 300 -15.59 0.04 9.18
CA TYR A 300 -16.15 1.33 8.76
C TYR A 300 -15.23 2.51 9.11
N PRO A 301 -14.07 2.65 8.43
CA PRO A 301 -13.17 3.78 8.68
C PRO A 301 -13.85 5.10 8.35
N SER A 302 -13.80 6.06 9.29
CA SER A 302 -14.35 7.42 9.10
C SER A 302 -13.27 8.46 8.82
N LYS A 303 -12.00 8.10 8.98
CA LYS A 303 -10.80 8.91 8.69
C LYS A 303 -9.70 7.97 8.21
N LEU A 304 -8.54 8.51 7.84
CA LEU A 304 -7.34 7.69 7.62
C LEU A 304 -7.14 6.77 8.83
N THR A 305 -7.10 5.46 8.58
CA THR A 305 -6.98 4.43 9.62
C THR A 305 -6.00 3.37 9.17
N THR A 306 -4.99 3.11 9.99
CA THR A 306 -4.09 1.98 9.81
C THR A 306 -4.67 0.76 10.51
N LEU A 307 -4.79 -0.35 9.80
CA LEU A 307 -5.42 -1.59 10.25
C LEU A 307 -4.38 -2.69 10.41
N ARG A 308 -4.63 -3.60 11.36
CA ARG A 308 -3.92 -4.89 11.47
C ARG A 308 -4.89 -5.94 12.02
N ALA A 309 -4.67 -7.20 11.66
CA ALA A 309 -5.33 -8.33 12.27
C ALA A 309 -4.47 -8.91 13.40
N VAL A 310 -5.12 -9.43 14.42
CA VAL A 310 -4.49 -10.09 15.56
C VAL A 310 -5.20 -11.42 15.78
N TRP A 311 -4.44 -12.50 15.78
CA TRP A 311 -4.93 -13.83 16.10
C TRP A 311 -3.97 -14.48 17.07
N ARG A 312 -4.46 -14.86 18.25
CA ARG A 312 -3.62 -15.19 19.42
C ARG A 312 -2.66 -14.02 19.69
N ASP A 313 -1.37 -14.29 19.79
CA ASP A 313 -0.32 -13.27 20.03
C ASP A 313 0.37 -12.79 18.74
N GLU A 314 -0.10 -13.23 17.57
CA GLU A 314 0.47 -12.88 16.27
C GLU A 314 -0.25 -11.69 15.64
N THR A 315 0.50 -10.85 14.93
CA THR A 315 -0.04 -9.65 14.25
C THR A 315 0.31 -9.66 12.77
N SER A 316 -0.66 -9.30 11.94
CA SER A 316 -0.43 -9.14 10.50
C SER A 316 0.38 -7.87 10.19
N ALA A 317 0.87 -7.77 8.94
CA ALA A 317 1.29 -6.49 8.38
C ALA A 317 0.21 -5.40 8.51
N GLU A 318 0.65 -4.15 8.65
CA GLU A 318 -0.23 -2.98 8.74
C GLU A 318 -0.71 -2.51 7.36
N VAL A 319 -2.02 -2.26 7.20
CA VAL A 319 -2.61 -1.73 5.96
C VAL A 319 -3.34 -0.42 6.24
N THR A 320 -3.00 0.64 5.50
CA THR A 320 -3.64 1.96 5.70
C THR A 320 -4.80 2.20 4.74
N VAL A 321 -5.99 2.40 5.29
CA VAL A 321 -7.16 2.88 4.57
C VAL A 321 -7.16 4.40 4.56
N ARG A 322 -7.23 4.99 3.37
CA ARG A 322 -7.30 6.44 3.16
C ARG A 322 -8.74 6.84 2.83
N VAL A 323 -9.21 7.92 3.45
CA VAL A 323 -10.59 8.40 3.30
C VAL A 323 -10.58 9.75 2.59
N GLN A 324 -11.27 9.86 1.47
CA GLN A 324 -11.49 11.15 0.80
C GLN A 324 -12.52 11.97 1.58
N ALA A 325 -12.31 13.29 1.68
CA ALA A 325 -13.31 14.17 2.28
C ALA A 325 -14.64 14.06 1.52
N PHE A 326 -15.77 13.92 2.25
CA PHE A 326 -17.08 13.93 1.62
C PHE A 326 -17.41 15.34 1.15
N VAL A 327 -17.61 15.55 -0.14
CA VAL A 327 -18.03 16.85 -0.66
C VAL A 327 -19.30 16.64 -1.47
N THR A 328 -20.29 17.47 -1.24
CA THR A 328 -21.49 17.53 -2.08
C THR A 328 -21.77 18.96 -2.47
N ILE A 329 -22.40 19.12 -3.63
CA ILE A 329 -22.91 20.39 -4.09
C ILE A 329 -24.34 20.20 -4.57
N ARG A 330 -25.21 21.12 -4.19
CA ARG A 330 -26.63 21.10 -4.53
C ARG A 330 -27.03 22.44 -5.11
N ARG A 331 -27.85 22.41 -6.15
CA ARG A 331 -28.52 23.60 -6.67
C ARG A 331 -29.75 23.87 -5.81
N ARG A 332 -29.86 25.08 -5.28
CA ARG A 332 -30.99 25.53 -4.45
C ARG A 332 -31.96 26.41 -5.24
N SER A 333 -31.45 27.23 -6.16
CA SER A 333 -32.25 27.99 -7.12
C SER A 333 -31.46 28.23 -8.40
N ALA A 334 -31.94 29.11 -9.29
CA ALA A 334 -31.27 29.38 -10.56
C ALA A 334 -29.77 29.73 -10.41
N ARG A 335 -29.43 30.53 -9.39
CA ARG A 335 -28.07 31.05 -9.14
C ARG A 335 -27.53 30.74 -7.74
N ARG A 336 -28.32 30.09 -6.89
CA ARG A 336 -27.95 29.79 -5.49
C ARG A 336 -27.61 28.31 -5.35
N PHE A 337 -26.48 28.05 -4.72
CA PHE A 337 -25.93 26.71 -4.51
C PHE A 337 -25.59 26.52 -3.03
N GLU A 338 -25.57 25.27 -2.63
CA GLU A 338 -25.07 24.82 -1.34
C GLU A 338 -23.89 23.89 -1.59
N VAL A 339 -22.79 24.12 -0.89
CA VAL A 339 -21.68 23.16 -0.79
C VAL A 339 -21.64 22.63 0.64
N SER A 340 -21.50 21.32 0.79
CA SER A 340 -21.39 20.66 2.09
C SER A 340 -20.17 19.75 2.10
N VAL A 341 -19.40 19.80 3.18
CA VAL A 341 -18.24 18.95 3.43
C VAL A 341 -18.47 18.17 4.72
N GLY A 342 -18.43 16.84 4.67
CA GLY A 342 -18.62 16.00 5.86
C GLY A 342 -17.39 16.02 6.76
N GLY A 343 -17.58 16.18 8.08
CA GLY A 343 -16.50 16.28 9.06
C GLY A 343 -16.24 17.70 9.59
N PRO A 344 -15.29 17.85 10.53
CA PRO A 344 -15.09 19.07 11.32
C PRO A 344 -14.25 20.11 10.57
N PHE A 345 -14.74 20.59 9.43
CA PHE A 345 -14.02 21.52 8.54
C PHE A 345 -14.52 22.97 8.64
N TRP A 346 -15.01 23.36 9.82
CA TRP A 346 -15.55 24.69 10.05
C TRP A 346 -14.51 25.78 9.76
N ARG A 347 -14.96 26.87 9.12
CA ARG A 347 -14.15 27.98 8.58
C ARG A 347 -13.11 27.60 7.54
N LYS A 348 -13.07 26.35 7.07
CA LYS A 348 -12.25 25.96 5.91
C LYS A 348 -12.94 26.35 4.61
N ARG A 349 -12.18 26.31 3.51
CA ARG A 349 -12.66 26.75 2.19
C ARG A 349 -12.88 25.57 1.25
N ALA A 350 -14.01 25.54 0.58
CA ALA A 350 -14.23 24.72 -0.62
C ALA A 350 -13.96 25.57 -1.88
N ILE A 351 -13.42 24.94 -2.91
CA ILE A 351 -13.16 25.57 -4.21
C ILE A 351 -14.24 25.11 -5.18
N ILE A 352 -15.00 26.06 -5.72
CA ILE A 352 -15.98 25.80 -6.76
C ILE A 352 -15.26 25.88 -8.11
N GLN A 353 -15.42 24.83 -8.90
CA GLN A 353 -14.86 24.71 -10.22
C GLN A 353 -15.97 24.67 -11.26
N ARG A 354 -15.69 25.27 -12.42
CA ARG A 354 -16.51 25.23 -13.63
C ARG A 354 -15.82 24.36 -14.67
N PHE A 355 -16.57 23.50 -15.35
CA PHE A 355 -16.06 22.77 -16.50
C PHE A 355 -16.05 23.66 -17.73
N ASP A 356 -14.90 23.76 -18.38
CA ASP A 356 -14.74 24.41 -19.67
C ASP A 356 -14.81 23.35 -20.77
N ASN A 357 -15.93 23.33 -21.52
CA ASN A 357 -16.14 22.38 -22.61
C ASN A 357 -15.14 22.53 -23.75
N ARG A 358 -14.57 23.73 -23.96
CA ARG A 358 -13.61 23.98 -25.04
C ARG A 358 -12.25 23.38 -24.71
N LEU A 359 -11.85 23.49 -23.45
CA LEU A 359 -10.56 23.01 -22.96
C LEU A 359 -10.61 21.60 -22.36
N GLY A 360 -11.81 21.03 -22.19
CA GLY A 360 -12.00 19.74 -21.51
C GLY A 360 -11.50 19.72 -20.07
N SER A 361 -11.46 20.88 -19.41
CA SER A 361 -10.78 21.06 -18.12
C SER A 361 -11.62 21.80 -17.09
N TRP A 362 -11.23 21.70 -15.82
CA TRP A 362 -11.91 22.34 -14.70
C TRP A 362 -11.15 23.59 -14.24
N SER A 363 -11.79 24.75 -14.30
CA SER A 363 -11.23 26.02 -13.83
C SER A 363 -11.85 26.42 -12.48
N ALA A 364 -11.04 26.86 -11.52
CA ALA A 364 -11.54 27.44 -10.28
C ALA A 364 -12.25 28.77 -10.57
N VAL A 365 -13.45 28.95 -10.03
CA VAL A 365 -14.27 30.16 -10.25
C VAL A 365 -14.69 30.86 -8.97
N LYS A 366 -14.69 30.16 -7.82
CA LYS A 366 -15.05 30.74 -6.53
C LYS A 366 -14.45 29.96 -5.37
N SER A 367 -14.10 30.65 -4.29
CA SER A 367 -13.79 30.05 -3.00
C SER A 367 -14.91 30.36 -2.01
N VAL A 368 -15.38 29.34 -1.27
CA VAL A 368 -16.51 29.44 -0.34
C VAL A 368 -16.05 28.99 1.05
N VAL A 369 -16.22 29.86 2.05
CA VAL A 369 -15.92 29.53 3.45
C VAL A 369 -17.10 28.74 4.03
N LEU A 370 -16.81 27.59 4.65
CA LEU A 370 -17.79 26.72 5.29
C LEU A 370 -18.09 27.25 6.70
N THR A 371 -19.30 27.76 6.94
CA THR A 371 -19.62 28.48 8.19
C THR A 371 -20.81 27.90 8.94
N ASP A 372 -21.65 27.11 8.28
CA ASP A 372 -22.84 26.51 8.89
C ASP A 372 -22.57 25.06 9.27
N ASP A 373 -22.65 24.74 10.57
CA ASP A 373 -22.42 23.40 11.11
C ASP A 373 -23.77 22.66 11.25
N TYR A 374 -23.85 21.45 10.70
CA TYR A 374 -25.04 20.61 10.79
C TYR A 374 -24.76 19.25 11.48
N GLY A 375 -23.77 19.22 12.38
CA GLY A 375 -23.44 18.11 13.28
C GLY A 375 -22.50 17.08 12.65
N ILE A 376 -22.85 16.55 11.47
CA ILE A 376 -22.02 15.56 10.74
C ILE A 376 -21.12 16.20 9.67
N GLY A 377 -21.15 17.53 9.55
CA GLY A 377 -20.38 18.27 8.57
C GLY A 377 -20.66 19.75 8.60
N VAL A 378 -20.06 20.45 7.66
CA VAL A 378 -20.18 21.91 7.50
C VAL A 378 -20.61 22.26 6.09
N ARG A 379 -21.37 23.34 5.95
CA ARG A 379 -21.89 23.79 4.66
C ARG A 379 -21.80 25.30 4.50
N ALA A 380 -22.03 25.74 3.28
CA ALA A 380 -22.16 27.13 2.94
C ALA A 380 -23.07 27.32 1.73
N MET A 381 -23.89 28.36 1.82
CA MET A 381 -24.69 28.85 0.71
C MET A 381 -23.89 29.90 -0.06
N PHE A 382 -23.96 29.86 -1.38
CA PHE A 382 -23.32 30.88 -2.21
C PHE A 382 -24.10 31.13 -3.50
N THR A 383 -23.90 32.32 -4.05
CA THR A 383 -24.39 32.68 -5.37
C THR A 383 -23.26 32.59 -6.38
N LEU A 384 -23.53 32.05 -7.57
CA LEU A 384 -22.57 31.98 -8.67
C LEU A 384 -23.23 32.40 -9.99
N PRO A 385 -22.85 33.53 -10.59
CA PRO A 385 -23.35 33.92 -11.90
C PRO A 385 -22.63 33.12 -12.98
N VAL A 386 -23.21 32.01 -13.41
CA VAL A 386 -22.73 31.20 -14.54
C VAL A 386 -23.84 31.03 -15.59
N PRO A 387 -23.49 30.93 -16.88
CA PRO A 387 -24.47 30.66 -17.93
C PRO A 387 -25.30 29.41 -17.64
N LYS A 388 -26.56 29.39 -18.09
CA LYS A 388 -27.41 28.19 -18.02
C LYS A 388 -26.72 27.03 -18.76
N GLY A 389 -26.85 25.81 -18.22
CA GLY A 389 -26.24 24.61 -18.81
C GLY A 389 -24.78 24.38 -18.42
N THR A 390 -24.16 25.28 -17.65
CA THR A 390 -22.77 25.13 -17.19
C THR A 390 -22.66 24.01 -16.16
N LEU A 391 -21.64 23.15 -16.29
CA LEU A 391 -21.31 22.15 -15.28
C LEU A 391 -20.39 22.75 -14.22
N ILE A 392 -20.77 22.60 -12.95
CA ILE A 392 -19.97 23.00 -11.80
C ILE A 392 -19.79 21.84 -10.82
N ARG A 393 -18.68 21.87 -10.07
CA ARG A 393 -18.41 20.97 -8.94
C ARG A 393 -17.72 21.72 -7.81
N ALA A 394 -17.67 21.13 -6.64
CA ALA A 394 -16.88 21.59 -5.50
C ALA A 394 -15.70 20.64 -5.27
N VAL A 395 -14.56 21.22 -4.87
CA VAL A 395 -13.34 20.52 -4.48
C VAL A 395 -12.94 20.97 -3.08
N PHE A 396 -12.67 20.02 -2.21
CA PHE A 396 -12.06 20.27 -0.91
C PHE A 396 -10.58 19.83 -0.96
N PRO A 397 -9.62 20.78 -0.99
CA PRO A 397 -8.23 20.47 -1.29
C PRO A 397 -7.52 19.72 -0.16
N ARG A 398 -6.51 18.92 -0.52
CA ARG A 398 -5.72 18.11 0.44
C ARG A 398 -5.08 18.97 1.54
N SER A 399 -4.62 20.18 1.22
CA SER A 399 -4.01 21.09 2.20
C SER A 399 -4.95 21.48 3.36
N LEU A 400 -6.27 21.40 3.15
CA LEU A 400 -7.28 21.67 4.18
C LEU A 400 -7.87 20.40 4.80
N ALA A 401 -7.76 19.26 4.11
CA ALA A 401 -8.25 17.95 4.53
C ALA A 401 -7.20 17.16 5.36
N ALA A 402 -5.92 17.46 5.15
CA ALA A 402 -4.80 16.84 5.85
C ALA A 402 -4.83 17.14 7.37
N PRO A 403 -4.26 16.24 8.20
CA PRO A 403 -3.59 14.99 7.81
C PRO A 403 -4.54 13.79 7.65
N CYS A 404 -5.78 13.91 8.13
CA CYS A 404 -6.65 12.74 8.32
C CYS A 404 -7.48 12.33 7.09
N PHE A 405 -7.50 13.16 6.04
CA PHE A 405 -8.30 12.92 4.84
C PHE A 405 -7.50 13.23 3.57
N LEU A 406 -7.88 12.56 2.48
CA LEU A 406 -7.52 12.95 1.13
C LEU A 406 -8.43 14.09 0.63
N ALA A 407 -8.03 14.72 -0.47
CA ALA A 407 -8.88 15.68 -1.17
C ALA A 407 -10.24 15.03 -1.54
N GLY A 408 -11.29 15.84 -1.50
CA GLY A 408 -12.64 15.43 -1.86
C GLY A 408 -13.14 16.20 -3.09
N VAL A 409 -13.91 15.52 -3.93
CA VAL A 409 -14.56 16.11 -5.10
C VAL A 409 -16.05 15.76 -5.04
N SER A 410 -16.92 16.73 -5.29
CA SER A 410 -18.36 16.52 -5.25
C SER A 410 -18.91 15.88 -6.52
N ASN A 411 -20.20 15.52 -6.47
CA ASN A 411 -21.03 15.41 -7.66
C ASN A 411 -20.97 16.69 -8.51
N SER A 412 -21.24 16.58 -9.81
CA SER A 412 -21.40 17.74 -10.68
C SER A 412 -22.87 18.15 -10.75
N VAL A 413 -23.14 19.46 -10.88
CA VAL A 413 -24.49 20.00 -11.10
C VAL A 413 -24.48 20.90 -12.33
N ARG A 414 -25.59 20.85 -13.07
CA ARG A 414 -25.83 21.71 -14.22
C ARG A 414 -26.67 22.91 -13.81
N THR A 415 -26.23 24.11 -14.22
CA THR A 415 -26.89 25.39 -13.94
C THR A 415 -27.98 25.74 -14.94
#